data_AF-A0A1Y1I0H0-F1
#
_entry.id   AF-A0A1Y1I0H0-F1
#
_cell.length_a   1.000
_cell.length_b   1.000
_cell.length_c   1.000
_cell.angle_alpha   90.00
_cell.angle_beta   90.00
_cell.angle_gamma   90.00
#
_symmetry.space_group_name_H-M   'P 1'
#
loop_
_entity.id
_entity.type
_entity.pdbx_description
1 polymer ?
#
loop_
_entity_poly.entity_id
_entity_poly.type
_entity_poly.pdbx_seq_one_letter_code
_entity_poly.pdbx_strand_id
1 'polypeptide(L)'
;MGLVPAGKKRYVWPWWSKKADPELEELRKKLADILSEENVREQLSGWSKSIQLSSFVPNPHALSGRLHERFLARLYQHRKREKGSSASCFSGSSSNEDSFSLLRFVFHGTHKRNLDSILRNGMIRWYQTKGCDWFGLNPETSKPYCRNRFEGTLLVFLVLPVKRAVKRDDTDVLTMRYASYQLPIGTVKWVLDAKRQNILKIVPFF
;
A
#
# COMPACT_ATOMS: atom_id res chain seq x y z
N MET A 1 40.74 14.91 -18.86
CA MET A 1 39.98 14.87 -17.60
C MET A 1 38.76 13.97 -17.79
N GLY A 2 38.80 12.74 -17.28
CA GLY A 2 37.69 11.77 -17.39
C GLY A 2 36.92 11.69 -16.08
N LEU A 3 35.61 11.98 -16.12
CA LEU A 3 34.71 11.83 -14.97
C LEU A 3 34.40 10.35 -14.76
N VAL A 4 34.77 9.83 -13.59
CA VAL A 4 34.44 8.48 -13.13
C VAL A 4 32.95 8.43 -12.73
N PRO A 5 32.14 7.48 -13.22
CA PRO A 5 30.73 7.40 -12.84
C PRO A 5 30.58 6.94 -11.39
N ALA A 6 29.75 7.67 -10.65
CA ALA A 6 29.42 7.39 -9.25
C ALA A 6 28.93 5.94 -9.07
N GLY A 7 29.70 5.16 -8.31
CA GLY A 7 29.41 3.76 -8.01
C GLY A 7 28.02 3.58 -7.42
N LYS A 8 27.21 2.71 -8.02
CA LYS A 8 25.94 2.25 -7.47
C LYS A 8 26.21 1.62 -6.10
N LYS A 9 25.87 2.32 -5.01
CA LYS A 9 25.81 1.72 -3.67
C LYS A 9 24.82 0.57 -3.70
N ARG A 10 25.31 -0.67 -3.85
CA ARG A 10 24.53 -1.86 -3.53
C ARG A 10 24.17 -1.73 -2.06
N TYR A 11 22.86 -1.67 -1.76
CA TYR A 11 22.39 -1.90 -0.40
C TYR A 11 22.72 -3.35 -0.08
N VAL A 12 23.92 -3.58 0.44
CA VAL A 12 24.26 -4.79 1.18
C VAL A 12 23.43 -4.65 2.44
N TRP A 13 22.30 -5.37 2.50
CA TRP A 13 21.60 -5.60 3.76
C TRP A 13 22.65 -6.08 4.73
N PRO A 14 22.94 -5.35 5.82
CA PRO A 14 24.04 -5.79 6.65
C PRO A 14 23.63 -7.11 7.31
N TRP A 15 24.60 -8.01 7.42
CA TRP A 15 24.40 -9.39 7.86
C TRP A 15 24.30 -9.41 9.39
N TRP A 16 23.52 -8.49 9.98
CA TRP A 16 23.51 -8.27 11.41
C TRP A 16 23.06 -9.55 12.12
N SER A 17 24.06 -10.19 12.72
CA SER A 17 24.11 -10.68 14.10
C SER A 17 23.04 -11.68 14.53
N LYS A 18 23.53 -12.80 15.07
CA LYS A 18 22.82 -14.02 15.49
C LYS A 18 21.74 -13.86 16.59
N LYS A 19 21.26 -12.65 16.89
CA LYS A 19 20.14 -12.40 17.81
C LYS A 19 19.07 -11.57 17.10
N ALA A 20 17.86 -12.12 17.02
CA ALA A 20 16.70 -11.42 16.49
C ALA A 20 16.50 -10.10 17.25
N ASP A 21 16.38 -8.98 16.53
CA ASP A 21 16.00 -7.72 17.15
C ASP A 21 14.55 -7.85 17.66
N PRO A 22 14.31 -7.80 18.99
CA PRO A 22 12.97 -8.00 19.54
C PRO A 22 11.96 -6.98 19.03
N GLU A 23 12.39 -5.75 18.68
CA GLU A 23 11.51 -4.73 18.12
C GLU A 23 11.08 -5.06 16.69
N LEU A 24 11.96 -5.66 15.90
CA LEU A 24 11.62 -6.11 14.55
C LEU A 24 10.61 -7.26 14.59
N GLU A 25 10.77 -8.19 15.53
CA GLU A 25 9.83 -9.29 15.71
C GLU A 25 8.47 -8.82 16.25
N GLU A 26 8.45 -7.83 17.14
CA GLU A 26 7.21 -7.17 17.56
C GLU A 26 6.48 -6.53 16.36
N LEU A 27 7.21 -5.78 15.51
CA LEU A 27 6.64 -5.19 14.31
C LEU A 27 6.11 -6.24 13.32
N ARG A 28 6.82 -7.37 13.19
CA ARG A 28 6.39 -8.48 12.34
C ARG A 28 5.06 -9.05 12.83
N LYS A 29 4.92 -9.27 14.14
CA LYS A 29 3.67 -9.76 14.75
C LYS A 29 2.52 -8.78 14.55
N LYS A 30 2.73 -7.49 14.83
CA LYS A 30 1.72 -6.45 14.62
C LYS A 30 1.31 -6.32 13.15
N LEU A 31 2.27 -6.40 12.22
CA LEU A 31 1.97 -6.37 10.79
C LEU A 31 1.18 -7.62 10.37
N ALA A 32 1.51 -8.80 10.89
CA ALA A 32 0.75 -10.03 10.63
C ALA A 32 -0.69 -9.94 11.15
N ASP A 33 -0.89 -9.35 12.32
CA ASP A 33 -2.20 -9.08 12.89
C ASP A 33 -3.02 -8.13 12.01
N ILE A 34 -2.46 -6.98 11.59
CA ILE A 34 -3.14 -6.04 10.68
C ILE A 34 -3.51 -6.69 9.34
N LEU A 35 -2.70 -7.64 8.88
CA LEU A 35 -2.91 -8.38 7.64
C LEU A 35 -3.76 -9.66 7.82
N SER A 36 -4.28 -9.93 9.02
CA SER A 36 -5.24 -11.02 9.23
C SER A 36 -6.47 -10.79 8.36
N GLU A 37 -7.08 -11.89 7.89
CA GLU A 37 -8.22 -11.77 6.99
C GLU A 37 -9.39 -11.05 7.68
N GLU A 38 -9.59 -11.31 8.97
CA GLU A 38 -10.59 -10.67 9.81
C GLU A 38 -10.37 -9.15 9.87
N ASN A 39 -9.17 -8.68 10.22
CA ASN A 39 -8.86 -7.25 10.32
C ASN A 39 -8.97 -6.57 8.95
N VAL A 40 -8.46 -7.19 7.89
CA VAL A 40 -8.57 -6.60 6.54
C VAL A 40 -10.04 -6.49 6.13
N ARG A 41 -10.86 -7.51 6.39
CA ARG A 41 -12.31 -7.47 6.08
C ARG A 41 -13.04 -6.42 6.89
N GLU A 42 -12.73 -6.29 8.17
CA GLU A 42 -13.30 -5.25 9.05
C GLU A 42 -12.99 -3.86 8.50
N GLN A 43 -11.73 -3.58 8.17
CA GLN A 43 -11.31 -2.31 7.60
C GLN A 43 -12.01 -2.05 6.25
N LEU A 44 -12.11 -3.08 5.40
CA LEU A 44 -12.78 -2.97 4.10
C LEU A 44 -14.32 -2.81 4.22
N SER A 45 -14.93 -3.17 5.35
CA SER A 45 -16.38 -3.10 5.55
C SER A 45 -16.94 -1.67 5.44
N GLY A 46 -16.11 -0.66 5.72
CA GLY A 46 -16.44 0.75 5.53
C GLY A 46 -16.79 1.12 4.09
N TRP A 47 -16.36 0.32 3.12
CA TRP A 47 -16.67 0.50 1.70
C TRP A 47 -17.59 -0.59 1.12
N SER A 48 -18.29 -1.36 1.96
CA SER A 48 -19.19 -2.45 1.54
C SER A 48 -20.26 -2.07 0.50
N LYS A 49 -20.62 -0.79 0.39
CA LYS A 49 -21.53 -0.28 -0.67
C LYS A 49 -20.87 -0.15 -2.04
N SER A 50 -19.54 -0.09 -2.09
CA SER A 50 -18.74 0.18 -3.30
C SER A 50 -17.98 -1.05 -3.82
N ILE A 51 -17.74 -2.05 -2.96
CA ILE A 51 -16.99 -3.29 -3.27
C ILE A 51 -17.73 -4.52 -2.72
N GLN A 52 -17.47 -5.69 -3.30
CA GLN A 52 -17.99 -6.95 -2.81
C GLN A 52 -17.05 -7.54 -1.76
N LEU A 53 -17.31 -7.35 -0.48
CA LEU A 53 -16.40 -7.77 0.60
C LEU A 53 -16.13 -9.30 0.58
N SER A 54 -17.13 -10.11 0.24
CA SER A 54 -16.98 -11.57 0.10
C SER A 54 -16.00 -11.98 -1.00
N SER A 55 -15.70 -11.09 -1.95
CA SER A 55 -14.77 -11.34 -3.05
C SER A 55 -13.31 -11.01 -2.72
N PHE A 56 -13.00 -10.62 -1.48
CA PHE A 56 -11.63 -10.36 -1.08
C PHE A 56 -10.78 -11.62 -1.22
N VAL A 57 -9.67 -11.49 -1.94
CA VAL A 57 -8.66 -12.56 -2.11
C VAL A 57 -7.33 -12.03 -1.58
N PRO A 58 -6.78 -12.61 -0.49
CA PRO A 58 -5.52 -12.17 0.08
C PRO A 58 -4.34 -12.47 -0.86
N ASN A 59 -3.34 -11.58 -0.85
CA ASN A 59 -2.09 -11.79 -1.57
C ASN A 59 -1.14 -12.65 -0.73
N PRO A 60 -0.78 -13.87 -1.14
CA PRO A 60 0.13 -14.73 -0.37
C PRO A 60 1.54 -14.10 -0.20
N HIS A 61 1.94 -13.20 -1.11
CA HIS A 61 3.21 -12.48 -1.03
C HIS A 61 3.20 -11.28 -0.07
N ALA A 62 2.05 -10.94 0.53
CA ALA A 62 1.95 -9.88 1.52
C ALA A 62 2.38 -10.32 2.92
N LEU A 63 2.21 -11.61 3.23
CA LEU A 63 2.56 -12.21 4.52
C LEU A 63 3.99 -12.72 4.58
N SER A 64 4.63 -12.91 3.42
CA SER A 64 5.98 -13.48 3.33
C SER A 64 6.75 -13.02 2.10
N GLY A 65 8.07 -13.21 2.12
CA GLY A 65 8.95 -12.93 0.98
C GLY A 65 9.26 -11.46 0.79
N ARG A 66 9.75 -11.13 -0.42
CA ARG A 66 10.43 -9.86 -0.71
C ARG A 66 9.56 -8.62 -0.50
N LEU A 67 8.26 -8.69 -0.80
CA LEU A 67 7.35 -7.55 -0.63
C LEU A 67 7.13 -7.23 0.84
N HIS A 68 6.82 -8.25 1.62
CA HIS A 68 6.69 -8.18 3.07
C HIS A 68 7.96 -7.62 3.72
N GLU A 69 9.11 -8.24 3.45
CA GLU A 69 10.40 -7.85 4.04
C GLU A 69 10.78 -6.41 3.68
N ARG A 70 10.56 -6.00 2.43
CA ARG A 70 10.82 -4.63 1.97
C ARG A 70 9.96 -3.61 2.73
N PHE A 71 8.67 -3.92 2.92
CA PHE A 71 7.75 -3.05 3.63
C PHE A 71 8.06 -2.99 5.13
N LEU A 72 8.25 -4.14 5.77
CA LEU A 72 8.61 -4.27 7.18
C LEU A 72 9.91 -3.52 7.50
N ALA A 73 10.93 -3.62 6.63
CA ALA A 73 12.16 -2.86 6.79
C ALA A 73 11.95 -1.34 6.75
N ARG A 74 11.01 -0.84 5.93
CA ARG A 74 10.70 0.60 5.91
C ARG A 74 9.92 1.04 7.15
N LEU A 75 9.00 0.21 7.62
CA LEU A 75 8.27 0.46 8.85
C LEU A 75 9.22 0.51 10.05
N TYR A 76 10.11 -0.48 10.19
CA TYR A 76 11.13 -0.53 11.24
C TYR A 76 12.09 0.67 11.17
N GLN A 77 12.60 1.02 9.98
CA GLN A 77 13.44 2.21 9.81
C GLN A 77 12.72 3.51 10.19
N HIS A 78 11.41 3.59 10.00
CA HIS A 78 10.64 4.76 10.39
C HIS A 78 10.51 4.85 11.91
N ARG A 79 10.09 3.76 12.56
CA ARG A 79 9.95 3.68 14.02
C ARG A 79 11.25 4.01 14.75
N LYS A 80 12.40 3.50 14.27
CA LYS A 80 13.72 3.83 14.82
C LYS A 80 14.06 5.32 14.71
N ARG A 81 13.67 5.98 13.61
CA ARG A 81 13.93 7.42 13.43
C ARG A 81 13.08 8.26 14.35
N GLU A 82 11.83 7.90 14.55
CA GLU A 82 10.94 8.63 15.47
C GLU A 82 11.46 8.54 16.91
N LYS A 83 11.81 7.32 17.36
CA LYS A 83 12.45 7.12 18.67
C LYS A 83 13.77 7.89 18.84
N GLY A 84 14.60 7.93 17.79
CA GLY A 84 15.88 8.65 17.82
C GLY A 84 15.73 10.17 17.78
N SER A 85 14.67 10.69 17.12
CA SER A 85 14.39 12.13 17.07
C SER A 85 13.78 12.67 18.37
N SER A 86 13.08 11.84 19.15
CA SER A 86 12.52 12.23 20.46
C SER A 86 13.54 12.28 21.61
N ALA A 87 14.78 11.82 21.41
CA ALA A 87 15.79 11.79 22.47
C ALA A 87 16.48 13.14 22.73
N SER A 88 16.26 14.20 21.92
CA SER A 88 17.03 15.45 22.04
C SER A 88 16.30 16.68 22.54
N CYS A 89 14.97 16.71 22.68
CA CYS A 89 14.26 17.91 23.12
C CYS A 89 12.96 17.59 23.88
N PHE A 90 12.95 17.86 25.18
CA PHE A 90 11.80 17.98 26.10
C PHE A 90 11.11 16.69 26.62
N SER A 91 11.28 16.47 27.93
CA SER A 91 10.35 15.75 28.80
C SER A 91 8.94 16.33 28.67
N GLY A 92 7.94 15.50 28.35
CA GLY A 92 6.53 15.84 28.52
C GLY A 92 5.61 15.22 27.47
N SER A 93 4.83 14.23 27.91
CA SER A 93 3.69 13.60 27.23
C SER A 93 4.02 12.43 26.30
N SER A 94 3.96 11.23 26.89
CA SER A 94 4.02 9.94 26.23
C SER A 94 2.71 9.58 25.54
N SER A 95 2.40 10.18 24.39
CA SER A 95 1.60 9.44 23.41
C SER A 95 2.56 8.58 22.60
N ASN A 96 2.68 7.30 23.01
CA ASN A 96 3.07 6.23 22.10
C ASN A 96 2.03 6.19 20.97
N GLU A 97 2.05 7.16 20.06
CA GLU A 97 1.33 7.04 18.80
C GLU A 97 1.94 5.83 18.09
N ASP A 98 1.20 4.73 18.12
CA ASP A 98 1.64 3.45 17.62
C ASP A 98 1.97 3.66 16.14
N SER A 99 3.20 3.37 15.68
CA SER A 99 3.65 3.62 14.29
C SER A 99 2.74 3.02 13.19
N PHE A 100 1.78 2.20 13.59
CA PHE A 100 0.73 1.60 12.79
C PHE A 100 -0.49 2.51 12.57
N SER A 101 -0.71 3.54 13.39
CA SER A 101 -1.75 4.56 13.20
C SER A 101 -1.58 5.31 11.88
N LEU A 102 -0.36 5.36 11.35
CA LEU A 102 -0.05 5.95 10.06
C LEU A 102 -0.41 5.04 8.89
N LEU A 103 -0.55 3.72 9.10
CA LEU A 103 -0.86 2.81 8.00
C LEU A 103 -2.26 3.07 7.46
N ARG A 104 -2.39 3.04 6.14
CA ARG A 104 -3.67 3.25 5.45
C ARG A 104 -3.94 2.15 4.46
N PHE A 105 -5.20 1.71 4.39
CA PHE A 105 -5.71 0.90 3.30
C PHE A 105 -6.08 1.82 2.14
N VAL A 106 -5.60 1.49 0.95
CA VAL A 106 -5.86 2.27 -0.27
C VAL A 106 -6.12 1.34 -1.44
N PHE A 107 -6.76 1.88 -2.47
CA PHE A 107 -7.17 1.13 -3.66
C PHE A 107 -6.35 1.53 -4.88
N HIS A 108 -6.14 0.58 -5.79
CA HIS A 108 -5.54 0.83 -7.09
C HIS A 108 -6.29 0.09 -8.18
N GLY A 109 -6.85 0.84 -9.13
CA GLY A 109 -7.45 0.29 -10.33
C GLY A 109 -6.39 0.08 -11.42
N THR A 110 -6.42 -1.08 -12.05
CA THR A 110 -5.49 -1.41 -13.13
C THR A 110 -6.14 -2.40 -14.10
N HIS A 111 -5.54 -2.56 -15.28
CA HIS A 111 -5.99 -3.55 -16.25
C HIS A 111 -5.71 -4.97 -15.73
N LYS A 112 -6.63 -5.93 -15.96
CA LYS A 112 -6.55 -7.33 -15.48
C LYS A 112 -5.18 -7.98 -15.69
N ARG A 113 -4.59 -7.78 -16.88
CA ARG A 113 -3.25 -8.29 -17.25
C ARG A 113 -2.09 -7.86 -16.32
N ASN A 114 -2.27 -6.81 -15.52
CA ASN A 114 -1.24 -6.30 -14.62
C ASN A 114 -1.35 -6.89 -13.20
N LEU A 115 -2.48 -7.49 -12.84
CA LEU A 115 -2.79 -7.91 -11.46
C LEU A 115 -1.73 -8.86 -10.90
N ASP A 116 -1.45 -9.96 -11.61
CA ASP A 116 -0.49 -10.98 -11.15
C ASP A 116 0.92 -10.39 -10.97
N SER A 117 1.34 -9.53 -11.90
CA SER A 117 2.65 -8.88 -11.83
C SER A 117 2.74 -7.96 -10.60
N ILE A 118 1.70 -7.18 -10.32
CA ILE A 118 1.67 -6.27 -9.17
C ILE A 118 1.57 -7.05 -7.85
N LEU A 119 0.75 -8.10 -7.77
CA LEU A 119 0.64 -8.93 -6.57
C LEU A 119 1.97 -9.62 -6.23
N ARG A 120 2.70 -10.08 -7.26
CA ARG A 120 3.99 -10.76 -7.07
C ARG A 120 5.16 -9.81 -6.82
N ASN A 121 5.21 -8.69 -7.55
CA ASN A 121 6.41 -7.84 -7.61
C ASN A 121 6.20 -6.44 -7.00
N GLY A 122 4.96 -6.10 -6.63
CA GLY A 122 4.56 -4.75 -6.26
C GLY A 122 4.51 -3.81 -7.46
N MET A 123 4.35 -2.51 -7.18
CA MET A 123 4.41 -1.49 -8.22
C MET A 123 5.83 -1.40 -8.79
N ILE A 124 5.96 -1.59 -10.11
CA ILE A 124 7.23 -1.55 -10.82
C ILE A 124 7.46 -0.13 -11.36
N ARG A 125 8.61 0.46 -10.99
CA ARG A 125 8.96 1.86 -11.28
C ARG A 125 8.93 2.22 -12.76
N TRP A 126 9.24 1.29 -13.66
CA TRP A 126 9.27 1.53 -15.11
C TRP A 126 7.90 1.87 -15.71
N TYR A 127 6.81 1.51 -15.03
CA TYR A 127 5.44 1.82 -15.45
C TYR A 127 4.87 3.07 -14.77
N GLN A 128 5.66 3.78 -13.97
CA GLN A 128 5.19 4.96 -13.26
C GLN A 128 5.14 6.19 -14.16
N THR A 129 3.93 6.66 -14.43
CA THR A 129 3.71 7.99 -15.00
C THR A 129 4.15 9.05 -13.99
N LYS A 130 5.19 9.82 -14.31
CA LYS A 130 5.71 10.94 -13.47
C LYS A 130 6.36 10.51 -12.14
N GLY A 131 6.87 9.27 -12.06
CA GLY A 131 7.71 8.79 -10.95
C GLY A 131 6.97 8.64 -9.61
N CYS A 132 5.67 8.40 -9.64
CA CYS A 132 4.87 8.09 -8.46
C CYS A 132 3.73 7.12 -8.80
N ASP A 133 3.31 6.36 -7.80
CA ASP A 133 2.14 5.49 -7.83
C ASP A 133 0.93 6.25 -7.31
N TRP A 134 -0.24 6.03 -7.90
CA TRP A 134 -1.49 6.70 -7.57
C TRP A 134 -2.46 5.71 -6.93
N PHE A 135 -3.06 6.11 -5.82
CA PHE A 135 -4.01 5.31 -5.07
C PHE A 135 -5.26 6.13 -4.77
N GLY A 136 -6.42 5.49 -4.85
CA GLY A 136 -7.66 6.06 -4.32
C GLY A 136 -7.79 5.76 -2.83
N LEU A 137 -8.14 6.76 -2.03
CA LEU A 137 -8.52 6.56 -0.62
C LEU A 137 -9.90 5.89 -0.49
N ASN A 138 -10.66 5.85 -1.59
CA ASN A 138 -11.89 5.11 -1.72
C ASN A 138 -11.91 4.28 -3.04
N PRO A 139 -12.75 3.25 -3.13
CA PRO A 139 -12.85 2.42 -4.35
C PRO A 139 -13.32 3.20 -5.57
N GLU A 140 -14.27 4.14 -5.42
CA GLU A 140 -14.87 4.89 -6.55
C GLU A 140 -13.81 5.64 -7.35
N THR A 141 -12.85 6.29 -6.66
CA THR A 141 -11.72 6.98 -7.29
C THR A 141 -10.83 6.02 -8.10
N SER A 142 -10.80 4.74 -7.75
CA SER A 142 -9.97 3.74 -8.43
C SER A 142 -10.68 2.99 -9.57
N LYS A 143 -12.01 2.87 -9.55
CA LYS A 143 -12.79 2.09 -10.54
C LYS A 143 -12.54 2.48 -12.00
N PRO A 144 -12.46 3.78 -12.39
CA PRO A 144 -12.24 4.16 -13.79
C PRO A 144 -10.97 3.57 -14.41
N TYR A 145 -9.96 3.27 -13.58
CA TYR A 145 -8.66 2.77 -14.03
C TYR A 145 -8.65 1.25 -14.30
N CYS A 146 -9.72 0.52 -13.97
CA CYS A 146 -9.91 -0.88 -14.34
C CYS A 146 -10.18 -1.08 -15.85
N ARG A 147 -10.47 0.00 -16.60
CA ARG A 147 -10.85 -0.01 -18.03
C ARG A 147 -12.10 -0.87 -18.34
N ASN A 148 -12.96 -1.07 -17.35
CA ASN A 148 -14.29 -1.65 -17.49
C ASN A 148 -15.26 -0.80 -16.66
N ARG A 149 -16.42 -0.46 -17.23
CA ARG A 149 -17.40 0.45 -16.65
C ARG A 149 -18.41 -0.24 -15.73
N PHE A 150 -18.58 -1.55 -15.86
CA PHE A 150 -19.67 -2.28 -15.19
C PHE A 150 -19.17 -3.15 -14.06
N GLU A 151 -17.95 -3.66 -14.16
CA GLU A 151 -17.35 -4.50 -13.14
C GLU A 151 -15.83 -4.44 -13.24
N GLY A 152 -15.16 -4.87 -12.18
CA GLY A 152 -13.72 -4.99 -12.22
C GLY A 152 -13.12 -5.52 -10.93
N THR A 153 -11.80 -5.59 -10.93
CA THR A 153 -11.00 -5.99 -9.79
C THR A 153 -10.10 -4.83 -9.40
N LEU A 154 -10.19 -4.43 -8.14
CA LEU A 154 -9.30 -3.45 -7.51
C LEU A 154 -8.22 -4.19 -6.73
N LEU A 155 -7.01 -3.67 -6.79
CA LEU A 155 -5.97 -4.03 -5.84
C LEU A 155 -6.19 -3.25 -4.54
N VAL A 156 -6.00 -3.93 -3.41
CA VAL A 156 -5.95 -3.32 -2.09
C VAL A 156 -4.50 -3.27 -1.64
N PHE A 157 -4.06 -2.11 -1.17
CA PHE A 157 -2.72 -1.90 -0.64
C PHE A 157 -2.78 -1.43 0.80
N LEU A 158 -1.81 -1.88 1.59
CA LEU A 158 -1.41 -1.25 2.83
C LEU A 158 -0.23 -0.33 2.54
N VAL A 159 -0.33 0.94 2.92
CA VAL A 159 0.71 1.95 2.66
C VAL A 159 1.17 2.62 3.95
N LEU A 160 2.43 3.07 3.94
CA LEU A 160 3.03 3.89 5.01
C LEU A 160 3.27 5.33 4.50
N PRO A 161 2.28 6.23 4.63
CA PRO A 161 2.25 7.58 4.04
C PRO A 161 3.09 8.58 4.86
N VAL A 162 4.40 8.39 4.91
CA VAL A 162 5.32 9.34 5.57
C VAL A 162 5.70 10.49 4.64
N LYS A 163 5.99 11.68 5.18
CA LYS A 163 6.33 12.91 4.43
C LYS A 163 7.31 12.73 3.27
N ARG A 164 8.33 11.88 3.45
CA ARG A 164 9.34 11.59 2.41
C ARG A 164 8.84 10.69 1.28
N ALA A 165 7.85 9.85 1.55
CA ALA A 165 7.28 8.87 0.62
C ALA A 165 6.06 9.43 -0.11
N VAL A 166 5.32 10.34 0.51
CA VAL A 166 4.15 11.00 -0.07
C VAL A 166 4.59 12.11 -1.04
N LYS A 167 3.96 12.16 -2.21
CA LYS A 167 4.10 13.30 -3.15
C LYS A 167 2.89 14.23 -3.11
N ARG A 168 1.70 13.66 -2.92
CA ARG A 168 0.40 14.34 -2.82
C ARG A 168 -0.50 13.47 -1.94
N ASP A 169 -1.20 14.09 -1.01
CA ASP A 169 -2.19 13.47 -0.12
C ASP A 169 -3.39 14.41 -0.09
N ASP A 170 -4.36 14.11 -0.95
CA ASP A 170 -5.58 14.90 -1.13
C ASP A 170 -6.77 14.08 -0.64
N THR A 171 -7.95 14.69 -0.59
CA THR A 171 -9.19 14.10 -0.05
C THR A 171 -9.50 12.69 -0.56
N ASP A 172 -9.25 12.42 -1.84
CA ASP A 172 -9.59 11.15 -2.48
C ASP A 172 -8.39 10.38 -3.05
N VAL A 173 -7.22 11.03 -3.13
CA VAL A 173 -6.07 10.52 -3.88
C VAL A 173 -4.81 10.65 -3.04
N LEU A 174 -4.12 9.52 -2.90
CA LEU A 174 -2.78 9.44 -2.33
C LEU A 174 -1.79 9.09 -3.44
N THR A 175 -0.67 9.81 -3.52
CA THR A 175 0.44 9.46 -4.42
C THR A 175 1.72 9.19 -3.66
N MET A 176 2.36 8.07 -3.99
CA MET A 176 3.55 7.56 -3.31
C MET A 176 4.74 7.50 -4.26
N ARG A 177 5.90 7.98 -3.81
CA ARG A 177 7.15 8.03 -4.59
C ARG A 177 7.90 6.70 -4.63
N TYR A 178 7.70 5.85 -3.61
CA TYR A 178 8.56 4.70 -3.37
C TYR A 178 7.74 3.45 -3.08
N ALA A 179 7.90 2.43 -3.94
CA ALA A 179 7.25 1.12 -3.78
C ALA A 179 7.60 0.40 -2.47
N SER A 180 8.69 0.79 -1.78
CA SER A 180 9.05 0.20 -0.48
C SER A 180 8.10 0.60 0.66
N TYR A 181 7.24 1.60 0.46
CA TYR A 181 6.23 2.04 1.44
C TYR A 181 4.82 1.55 1.08
N GLN A 182 4.75 0.55 0.20
CA GLN A 182 3.51 0.04 -0.36
C GLN A 182 3.58 -1.49 -0.34
N LEU A 183 2.51 -2.11 0.14
CA LEU A 183 2.35 -3.55 0.18
C LEU A 183 1.01 -3.90 -0.48
N PRO A 184 1.00 -4.55 -1.66
CA PRO A 184 -0.25 -5.08 -2.20
C PRO A 184 -0.71 -6.24 -1.33
N ILE A 185 -1.86 -6.11 -0.67
CA ILE A 185 -2.34 -7.09 0.32
C ILE A 185 -3.39 -8.04 -0.24
N GLY A 186 -3.99 -7.71 -1.39
CA GLY A 186 -4.99 -8.55 -2.02
C GLY A 186 -5.76 -7.84 -3.12
N THR A 187 -6.86 -8.47 -3.51
CA THR A 187 -7.80 -7.92 -4.49
C THR A 187 -9.22 -8.00 -4.01
N VAL A 188 -10.07 -7.09 -4.49
CA VAL A 188 -11.51 -7.13 -4.28
C VAL A 188 -12.23 -6.83 -5.59
N LYS A 189 -13.37 -7.48 -5.82
CA LYS A 189 -14.24 -7.18 -6.96
C LYS A 189 -15.20 -6.05 -6.64
N TRP A 190 -15.62 -5.35 -7.69
CA TRP A 190 -16.73 -4.42 -7.65
C TRP A 190 -17.64 -4.67 -8.84
N VAL A 191 -18.92 -4.38 -8.66
CA VAL A 191 -19.93 -4.43 -9.70
C VAL A 191 -20.76 -3.16 -9.59
N LEU A 192 -21.06 -2.55 -10.73
CA LEU A 192 -21.96 -1.41 -10.79
C LEU A 192 -23.37 -1.88 -10.48
N ASP A 193 -24.03 -1.22 -9.53
CA ASP A 193 -25.39 -1.56 -9.12
C ASP A 193 -26.34 -1.59 -10.35
N ALA A 194 -27.22 -2.59 -10.41
CA ALA A 194 -28.09 -2.86 -11.57
C ALA A 194 -28.97 -1.65 -11.93
N LYS A 195 -29.40 -0.87 -10.93
CA LYS A 195 -30.12 0.39 -11.14
C LYS A 195 -29.32 1.39 -11.95
N ARG A 196 -28.01 1.51 -11.70
CA ARG A 196 -27.10 2.40 -12.44
C ARG A 196 -26.76 1.84 -13.83
N GLN A 197 -26.69 0.52 -13.97
CA GLN A 197 -26.48 -0.12 -15.28
C GLN A 197 -27.61 0.21 -16.27
N ASN A 198 -28.87 0.21 -15.82
CA ASN A 198 -30.00 0.54 -16.67
C ASN A 198 -29.99 1.99 -17.16
N ILE A 199 -29.56 2.94 -16.32
CA ILE A 199 -29.42 4.36 -16.72
C ILE A 199 -28.34 4.51 -17.80
N LEU A 200 -27.19 3.85 -17.63
CA LEU A 200 -26.07 3.96 -18.58
C LEU A 200 -26.35 3.27 -19.93
N LYS A 201 -27.29 2.32 -19.99
CA LYS A 201 -27.73 1.71 -21.26
C LYS A 201 -28.62 2.63 -22.10
N ILE A 202 -29.26 3.62 -21.48
CA ILE A 202 -30.24 4.50 -22.15
C ILE A 202 -29.54 5.72 -22.78
N VAL A 203 -28.32 6.05 -22.36
CA VAL A 203 -27.57 7.18 -22.91
C VAL A 203 -26.61 6.67 -24.00
N PRO A 204 -26.95 6.76 -25.30
CA PRO A 204 -25.99 6.50 -26.36
C PRO A 204 -24.87 7.54 -26.25
N PHE A 205 -23.63 7.07 -26.18
CA PHE A 205 -22.48 7.97 -26.14
C PHE A 205 -22.03 8.29 -27.57
N PHE A 206 -22.17 9.56 -27.92
CA PHE A 206 -21.48 10.24 -29.03
C PHE A 206 -20.00 10.41 -28.73
#